data_AF-A0A8T3T709-F1
#
_entry.id   AF-A0A8T3T709-F1
#
_cell.length_a   1.000
_cell.length_b   1.000
_cell.length_c   1.000
_cell.angle_alpha   90.00
_cell.angle_beta   90.00
_cell.angle_gamma   90.00
#
_symmetry.space_group_name_H-M   'P 1'
#
loop_
_entity.id
_entity.type
_entity.pdbx_description
1 polymer ?
#
loop_
_entity_poly.entity_id
_entity_poly.type
_entity_poly.pdbx_seq_one_letter_code
_entity_poly.pdbx_strand_id
1 'polypeptide(L)'
;GDRQVRHARLVSVRYEDLLHDPAAVVARIYAFCGLDYEPHVLNVPQVGSSNVPNRASAQGIDATRTGRWREGGLDRAEIFLCESIAGATMRRHGYRPSDVAPDLPRLWLHLFTMSIRTGSAVVLQAAQMGDVIGALRRRLGT
;
A
#
# COMPACT_ATOMS: atom_id res chain seq x y z
N GLY A 1 10.21 -4.67 -10.87
CA GLY A 1 9.73 -6.00 -10.43
C GLY A 1 8.36 -6.22 -11.00
N ASP A 2 8.27 -6.82 -12.19
CA ASP A 2 7.02 -6.86 -12.96
C ASP A 2 6.93 -8.06 -13.92
N ARG A 3 7.80 -9.04 -13.70
CA ARG A 3 8.04 -10.15 -14.62
C ARG A 3 6.86 -11.14 -14.69
N GLN A 4 5.84 -10.99 -13.85
CA GLN A 4 4.76 -11.98 -13.67
C GLN A 4 3.34 -11.46 -13.88
N VAL A 5 3.14 -10.28 -14.47
CA VAL A 5 1.78 -9.72 -14.70
C VAL A 5 0.93 -10.58 -15.66
N ARG A 6 1.57 -11.45 -16.45
CA ARG A 6 0.89 -12.37 -17.38
C ARG A 6 1.34 -13.81 -17.15
N HIS A 7 0.89 -14.39 -16.04
CA HIS A 7 1.12 -15.80 -15.76
C HIS A 7 -0.23 -16.49 -15.52
N ALA A 8 -0.42 -17.72 -16.03
CA ALA A 8 -1.67 -18.45 -15.90
C ALA A 8 -2.10 -18.72 -14.44
N ARG A 9 -1.16 -18.61 -13.49
CA ARG A 9 -1.38 -18.76 -12.04
C ARG A 9 -1.45 -17.43 -11.28
N LEU A 10 -1.57 -16.30 -11.98
CA LEU A 10 -1.65 -14.98 -11.36
C LEU A 10 -2.87 -14.23 -11.89
N VAL A 11 -3.72 -13.77 -10.98
CA VAL A 11 -4.81 -12.83 -11.26
C VAL A 11 -4.46 -11.48 -10.65
N SER A 12 -4.49 -10.43 -11.46
CA SER A 12 -4.33 -9.05 -10.99
C SER A 12 -5.71 -8.44 -10.80
N VAL A 13 -5.92 -7.80 -9.66
CA VAL A 13 -7.18 -7.16 -9.30
C VAL A 13 -6.88 -5.73 -8.90
N ARG A 14 -7.54 -4.78 -9.54
CA ARG A 14 -7.48 -3.37 -9.14
C ARG A 14 -8.34 -3.17 -7.91
N TYR A 15 -7.78 -2.55 -6.88
CA TYR A 15 -8.45 -2.32 -5.61
C TYR A 15 -9.73 -1.49 -5.79
N GLU A 16 -9.69 -0.46 -6.64
CA GLU A 16 -10.83 0.40 -6.93
C GLU A 16 -11.98 -0.35 -7.61
N ASP A 17 -11.68 -1.34 -8.46
CA ASP A 17 -12.71 -2.17 -9.09
C ASP A 17 -13.38 -3.05 -8.04
N LEU A 18 -12.60 -3.61 -7.10
CA LEU A 18 -13.13 -4.41 -5.98
C LEU A 18 -14.04 -3.57 -5.08
N LEU A 19 -13.71 -2.29 -4.86
CA LEU A 19 -14.55 -1.39 -4.07
C LEU A 19 -15.82 -0.97 -4.82
N HIS A 20 -15.77 -0.83 -6.14
CA HIS A 20 -16.91 -0.40 -6.96
C HIS A 20 -17.90 -1.53 -7.25
N ASP A 21 -17.42 -2.71 -7.65
CA ASP A 21 -18.23 -3.90 -7.93
C ASP A 21 -17.60 -5.14 -7.29
N PRO A 22 -17.76 -5.31 -5.97
CA PRO A 22 -17.15 -6.41 -5.24
C PRO A 22 -17.65 -7.78 -5.68
N ALA A 23 -18.95 -7.90 -6.04
CA ALA A 23 -19.54 -9.16 -6.45
C ALA A 23 -18.91 -9.67 -7.75
N ALA A 24 -18.84 -8.82 -8.78
CA ALA A 24 -18.26 -9.21 -10.05
C ALA A 24 -16.76 -9.52 -9.93
N VAL A 25 -16.02 -8.73 -9.15
CA VAL A 25 -14.59 -8.94 -8.94
C VAL A 25 -14.30 -10.23 -8.17
N VAL A 26 -15.03 -10.50 -7.09
CA VAL A 26 -14.83 -11.73 -6.30
C VAL A 26 -15.28 -12.96 -7.08
N ALA A 27 -16.40 -12.90 -7.81
CA ALA A 27 -16.82 -14.00 -8.68
C ALA A 27 -15.75 -14.35 -9.73
N ARG A 28 -15.08 -13.34 -10.32
CA ARG A 28 -13.96 -13.56 -11.25
C ARG A 28 -12.76 -14.23 -10.58
N ILE A 29 -12.44 -13.86 -9.33
CA ILE A 29 -11.38 -14.50 -8.56
C ILE A 29 -11.72 -15.97 -8.27
N TYR A 30 -12.97 -16.24 -7.86
CA TYR A 30 -13.46 -17.60 -7.61
C TYR A 30 -13.37 -18.46 -8.87
N ALA A 31 -13.86 -17.96 -10.00
CA ALA A 31 -13.77 -18.66 -11.29
C ALA A 31 -12.32 -18.93 -11.70
N PHE A 32 -11.40 -17.98 -11.47
CA PHE A 32 -9.97 -18.17 -11.71
C PHE A 32 -9.36 -19.29 -10.85
N CYS A 33 -9.84 -19.43 -9.61
CA CYS A 33 -9.43 -20.49 -8.69
C CYS A 33 -10.15 -21.83 -8.93
N GLY A 34 -11.15 -21.90 -9.82
CA GLY A 34 -12.00 -23.07 -10.02
C GLY A 34 -12.96 -23.33 -8.86
N LEU A 35 -13.42 -22.26 -8.18
CA LEU A 35 -14.36 -22.31 -7.06
C LEU A 35 -15.72 -21.72 -7.47
N ASP A 36 -16.79 -22.21 -6.84
CA ASP A 36 -18.14 -21.67 -7.01
C ASP A 36 -18.35 -20.44 -6.13
N TYR A 37 -18.81 -19.35 -6.72
CA TYR A 37 -19.08 -18.10 -6.00
C TYR A 37 -20.39 -18.19 -5.23
N GLU A 38 -20.34 -17.86 -3.94
CA GLU A 38 -21.53 -17.69 -3.11
C GLU A 38 -21.66 -16.24 -2.63
N PRO A 39 -22.84 -15.59 -2.71
CA PRO A 39 -22.99 -14.17 -2.34
C PRO A 39 -22.57 -13.83 -0.90
N HIS A 40 -22.68 -14.79 0.02
CA HIS A 40 -22.36 -14.59 1.44
C HIS A 40 -20.87 -14.31 1.70
N VAL A 41 -19.99 -14.61 0.73
CA VAL A 41 -18.53 -14.41 0.86
C VAL A 41 -18.13 -12.94 0.97
N LEU A 42 -19.03 -12.02 0.58
CA LEU A 42 -18.83 -10.58 0.76
C LEU A 42 -19.16 -10.11 2.17
N ASN A 43 -19.76 -10.95 3.02
CA ASN A 43 -20.13 -10.62 4.39
C ASN A 43 -18.94 -10.72 5.35
N VAL A 44 -17.88 -9.96 5.06
CA VAL A 44 -16.65 -9.92 5.86
C VAL A 44 -16.69 -8.79 6.86
N PRO A 45 -16.18 -8.96 8.10
CA PRO A 45 -16.08 -7.87 9.06
C PRO A 45 -15.12 -6.79 8.56
N GLN A 46 -15.51 -5.52 8.70
CA GLN A 46 -14.64 -4.39 8.43
C GLN A 46 -13.63 -4.22 9.58
N VAL A 47 -12.53 -4.95 9.48
CA VAL A 47 -11.38 -4.77 10.36
C VAL A 47 -10.68 -3.45 10.04
N GLY A 48 -10.37 -2.69 11.08
CA GLY A 48 -9.59 -1.45 10.94
C GLY A 48 -8.17 -1.74 10.47
N SER A 49 -7.50 -0.75 9.87
CA SER A 49 -6.03 -0.83 9.79
C SER A 49 -5.45 -0.71 11.20
N SER A 50 -4.15 -0.98 11.38
CA SER A 50 -3.46 -0.90 12.67
C SER A 50 -3.63 0.42 13.45
N ASN A 51 -4.21 1.45 12.82
CA ASN A 51 -4.44 2.78 13.39
C ASN A 51 -5.92 3.06 13.76
N VAL A 52 -6.84 2.12 13.56
CA VAL A 52 -8.28 2.31 13.85
C VAL A 52 -8.82 1.13 14.68
N PRO A 53 -9.47 1.37 15.83
CA PRO A 53 -10.14 0.31 16.58
C PRO A 53 -11.16 -0.42 15.70
N ASN A 54 -11.19 -1.75 15.78
CA ASN A 54 -12.17 -2.54 15.03
C ASN A 54 -13.59 -2.03 15.31
N ARG A 55 -14.27 -1.56 14.25
CA ARG A 55 -15.70 -1.28 14.31
C ARG A 55 -16.42 -2.62 14.24
N ALA A 56 -16.64 -3.23 15.40
CA ALA A 56 -17.12 -4.60 15.54
C ALA A 56 -18.45 -4.89 14.82
N SER A 57 -19.23 -3.87 14.41
CA SER A 57 -20.56 -4.04 13.82
C SER A 57 -20.64 -3.83 12.30
N ALA A 58 -19.60 -3.31 11.64
CA ALA A 58 -19.66 -3.03 10.21
C ALA A 58 -19.19 -4.26 9.39
N GLN A 59 -20.02 -4.69 8.44
CA GLN A 59 -19.71 -5.79 7.52
C GLN A 59 -19.69 -5.30 6.06
N GLY A 60 -19.03 -6.06 5.19
CA GLY A 60 -18.93 -5.78 3.77
C GLY A 60 -17.79 -4.84 3.39
N ILE A 61 -17.76 -4.45 2.11
CA ILE A 61 -16.65 -3.67 1.53
C ILE A 61 -16.96 -2.17 1.62
N ASP A 62 -16.03 -1.42 2.23
CA ASP A 62 -16.15 0.03 2.42
C ASP A 62 -15.58 0.81 1.21
N ALA A 63 -16.46 1.22 0.29
CA ALA A 63 -16.07 1.99 -0.88
C ALA A 63 -15.51 3.39 -0.56
N THR A 64 -15.76 3.92 0.66
CA THR A 64 -15.28 5.26 1.08
C THR A 64 -13.78 5.30 1.37
N ARG A 65 -13.07 4.16 1.24
CA ARG A 65 -11.63 4.06 1.47
C ARG A 65 -10.81 4.55 0.27
N THR A 66 -11.39 4.54 -0.93
CA THR A 66 -10.72 5.08 -2.12
C THR A 66 -10.46 6.57 -1.98
N GLY A 67 -9.31 7.05 -2.46
CA GLY A 67 -9.08 8.49 -2.63
C GLY A 67 -8.76 9.28 -1.36
N ARG A 68 -8.90 8.71 -0.15
CA ARG A 68 -8.61 9.40 1.13
C ARG A 68 -7.23 10.01 1.24
N TRP A 69 -6.24 9.47 0.51
CA TRP A 69 -4.90 10.04 0.45
C TRP A 69 -4.89 11.46 -0.14
N ARG A 70 -5.85 11.82 -1.00
CA ARG A 70 -6.04 13.18 -1.53
C ARG A 70 -6.77 14.10 -0.54
N GLU A 71 -7.62 13.52 0.30
CA GLU A 71 -8.52 14.21 1.23
C GLU A 71 -7.90 14.34 2.63
N GLY A 72 -6.65 14.82 2.68
CA GLY A 72 -5.92 15.04 3.94
C GLY A 72 -5.12 13.84 4.46
N GLY A 73 -5.07 12.73 3.71
CA GLY A 73 -4.16 11.63 4.04
C GLY A 73 -2.70 11.91 3.68
N LEU A 74 -2.44 12.64 2.59
CA LEU A 74 -1.12 13.12 2.17
C LEU A 74 -1.21 14.60 1.83
N ASP A 75 -0.14 15.34 2.10
CA ASP A 75 -0.01 16.72 1.64
C ASP A 75 0.54 16.80 0.19
N ARG A 76 0.56 18.02 -0.37
CA ARG A 76 0.99 18.26 -1.75
C ARG A 76 2.44 17.86 -2.03
N ALA A 77 3.35 18.06 -1.07
CA ALA A 77 4.75 17.72 -1.23
C ALA A 77 4.96 16.20 -1.15
N GLU A 78 4.22 15.52 -0.27
CA GLU A 78 4.20 14.06 -0.19
C GLU A 78 3.65 13.44 -1.47
N ILE A 79 2.52 13.95 -1.99
CA ILE A 79 1.96 13.50 -3.27
C ILE A 79 2.98 13.67 -4.39
N PHE A 80 3.61 14.84 -4.50
CA PHE A 80 4.63 15.10 -5.51
C PHE A 80 5.81 14.12 -5.39
N LEU A 81 6.33 13.91 -4.18
CA LEU A 81 7.45 13.00 -3.96
C LEU A 81 7.07 11.55 -4.34
N CYS A 82 5.90 11.07 -3.89
CA CYS A 82 5.39 9.74 -4.24
C CYS A 82 5.22 9.58 -5.75
N GLU A 83 4.60 10.55 -6.43
CA GLU A 83 4.38 10.48 -7.88
C GLU A 83 5.68 10.61 -8.69
N SER A 84 6.68 11.34 -8.19
CA SER A 84 8.00 11.42 -8.84
C SER A 84 8.73 10.08 -8.85
N ILE A 85 8.57 9.27 -7.80
CA ILE A 85 9.20 7.95 -7.66
C ILE A 85 8.34 6.87 -8.34
N ALA A 86 7.04 6.86 -8.07
CA ALA A 86 6.14 5.79 -8.50
C ALA A 86 5.41 6.07 -9.82
N GLY A 87 5.55 7.26 -10.40
CA GLY A 87 4.75 7.71 -11.55
C GLY A 87 4.85 6.81 -12.78
N ALA A 88 6.03 6.22 -13.03
CA ALA A 88 6.20 5.24 -14.10
C ALA A 88 5.35 3.98 -13.85
N THR A 89 5.37 3.46 -12.62
CA THR A 89 4.56 2.32 -12.17
C THR A 89 3.08 2.65 -12.21
N MET A 90 2.67 3.83 -11.72
CA MET A 90 1.30 4.31 -11.77
C MET A 90 0.75 4.26 -13.20
N ARG A 91 1.44 4.90 -14.15
CA ARG A 91 1.04 4.91 -15.56
C ARG A 91 0.96 3.51 -16.15
N ARG A 92 1.92 2.64 -15.82
CA ARG A 92 1.93 1.24 -16.27
C ARG A 92 0.72 0.45 -15.79
N HIS A 93 0.18 0.77 -14.62
CA HIS A 93 -1.05 0.17 -14.07
C HIS A 93 -2.32 0.97 -14.37
N GLY A 94 -2.26 1.96 -15.27
CA GLY A 94 -3.42 2.74 -15.71
C GLY A 94 -3.83 3.87 -14.76
N TYR A 95 -3.03 4.18 -13.74
CA TYR A 95 -3.25 5.33 -12.87
C TYR A 95 -2.63 6.59 -13.45
N ARG A 96 -3.38 7.69 -13.39
CA ARG A 96 -2.90 9.02 -13.79
C ARG A 96 -2.29 9.73 -12.57
N PRO A 97 -1.06 10.25 -12.67
CA PRO A 97 -0.54 11.22 -11.72
C PRO A 97 -1.47 12.42 -11.61
N SER A 98 -1.39 13.15 -10.51
CA SER A 98 -2.35 14.22 -10.19
C SER A 98 -1.85 15.63 -10.48
N ASP A 99 -0.71 15.75 -11.16
CA ASP A 99 -0.13 17.01 -11.64
C ASP A 99 -0.01 18.08 -10.53
N VAL A 100 0.24 17.63 -9.30
CA VAL A 100 0.39 18.50 -8.14
C VAL A 100 1.74 19.21 -8.21
N ALA A 101 1.73 20.54 -8.24
CA ALA A 101 2.95 21.33 -8.18
C ALA A 101 3.65 21.20 -6.80
N PRO A 102 4.99 21.10 -6.78
CA PRO A 102 5.75 20.92 -5.54
C PRO A 102 5.68 22.16 -4.66
N ASP A 103 5.37 21.96 -3.37
CA ASP A 103 5.60 22.96 -2.32
C ASP A 103 7.06 22.80 -1.84
N LEU A 104 7.97 23.58 -2.39
CA LEU A 104 9.42 23.47 -2.19
C LEU A 104 9.84 23.49 -0.70
N PRO A 105 9.38 24.44 0.14
CA PRO A 105 9.66 24.41 1.58
C PRO A 105 9.23 23.11 2.28
N ARG A 106 8.00 22.64 2.00
CA ARG A 106 7.50 21.40 2.60
C ARG A 106 8.24 20.17 2.09
N LEU A 107 8.63 20.18 0.82
CA LEU A 107 9.42 19.10 0.22
C LEU A 107 10.77 18.94 0.94
N TRP A 108 11.48 20.05 1.17
CA TRP A 108 12.72 20.00 1.95
C TRP A 108 12.49 19.49 3.37
N LEU A 109 11.47 20.00 4.06
CA LEU A 109 11.12 19.55 5.40
C LEU A 109 10.88 18.03 5.45
N HIS A 110 10.12 17.49 4.49
CA HIS A 110 9.89 16.04 4.38
C HIS A 110 11.17 15.26 4.11
N LEU A 111 12.01 15.72 3.19
CA LEU A 111 13.29 15.05 2.90
C LEU A 111 14.19 14.99 4.15
N PHE A 112 14.32 16.10 4.89
CA PHE A 112 15.12 16.14 6.12
C PHE A 112 14.53 15.26 7.23
N THR A 113 13.22 15.36 7.47
CA THR A 113 12.56 14.60 8.55
C THR A 113 12.52 13.10 8.27
N MET A 114 12.38 12.68 7.01
CA MET A 114 12.43 11.27 6.62
C MET A 114 13.80 10.64 6.90
N SER A 115 14.90 11.35 6.60
CA SER A 115 16.26 10.89 6.94
C SER A 115 16.45 10.72 8.44
N ILE A 116 15.97 11.67 9.24
CA ILE A 116 16.05 11.59 10.70
C ILE A 116 15.24 10.40 11.22
N ARG A 117 13.95 10.27 10.83
CA ARG A 117 13.07 9.18 11.27
C ARG A 117 13.62 7.80 10.89
N THR A 118 14.14 7.65 9.68
CA THR A 118 14.75 6.40 9.22
C THR A 118 15.98 6.06 10.04
N GLY A 119 16.86 7.04 10.30
CA GLY A 119 18.01 6.87 11.19
C GLY A 119 17.60 6.44 12.59
N SER A 120 16.62 7.12 13.19
CA SER A 120 16.10 6.77 14.52
C SER A 120 15.50 5.36 14.59
N ALA A 121 14.72 4.96 13.58
CA ALA A 121 14.15 3.62 13.50
C ALA A 121 15.24 2.54 13.45
N VAL A 122 16.27 2.75 12.62
CA VAL A 122 17.42 1.83 12.52
C VAL A 122 18.15 1.72 13.85
N VAL A 123 18.40 2.85 14.54
CA VAL A 123 19.09 2.85 15.85
C VAL A 123 18.27 2.13 16.92
N LEU A 124 16.97 2.43 17.03
CA LEU A 124 16.09 1.80 18.02
C LEU A 124 15.94 0.30 17.77
N GLN A 125 15.82 -0.11 16.50
CA GLN A 125 15.73 -1.51 16.13
C GLN A 125 17.06 -2.24 16.35
N ALA A 126 18.19 -1.58 16.10
CA ALA A 126 19.50 -2.13 16.40
C ALA A 126 19.74 -2.28 17.91
N ALA A 127 19.31 -1.31 18.71
CA ALA A 127 19.37 -1.38 20.17
C ALA A 127 18.52 -2.54 20.74
N GLN A 128 17.39 -2.86 20.10
CA GLN A 128 16.56 -4.02 20.47
C GLN A 128 17.16 -5.36 20.01
N MET A 129 17.82 -5.40 18.84
CA MET A 129 18.37 -6.63 18.25
C MET A 129 19.78 -7.00 18.77
N GLY A 130 20.41 -6.18 19.61
CA GLY A 130 21.74 -6.44 20.15
C GLY A 130 22.85 -6.22 19.10
N ASP A 131 23.78 -7.15 18.96
CA ASP A 131 24.94 -7.02 18.07
C ASP A 131 24.59 -7.22 16.58
N VAL A 132 23.86 -6.25 16.02
CA VAL A 132 23.47 -6.21 14.61
C VAL A 132 24.70 -6.16 13.71
N ILE A 133 25.76 -5.45 14.11
CA ILE A 133 26.99 -5.33 13.34
C ILE A 133 27.74 -6.67 13.30
N GLY A 134 27.88 -7.37 14.42
CA GLY A 134 28.48 -8.71 14.44
C GLY A 134 27.61 -9.76 13.76
N ALA A 135 26.28 -9.64 13.81
CA ALA A 135 25.38 -10.47 13.00
C ALA A 135 25.56 -10.25 11.49
N LEU A 136 25.80 -9.00 11.07
CA LEU A 136 26.10 -8.65 9.68
C LEU A 136 27.48 -9.17 9.24
N ARG A 137 28.52 -9.01 10.09
CA ARG A 137 29.87 -9.55 9.84
C ARG A 137 29.86 -11.07 9.69
N ARG A 138 29.16 -11.78 10.57
CA ARG A 138 28.95 -13.24 10.48
C ARG A 138 28.28 -13.67 9.16
N ARG A 139 27.43 -12.82 8.57
CA ARG A 139 26.75 -13.11 7.29
C ARG A 139 27.59 -12.74 6.06
N LEU A 140 28.46 -11.75 6.17
CA LEU A 140 29.28 -11.24 5.06
C LEU A 140 30.69 -11.85 5.00
N GLY A 141 31.03 -12.79 5.90
CA GLY A 141 32.23 -13.62 5.78
C GLY A 141 33.55 -12.88 6.03
N THR A 142 33.51 -11.81 6.83
CA THR A 142 34.71 -11.21 7.45
C THR A 142 34.69 -11.44 8.94
#